data_AF-A0A349R142-F1
#
_entry.id   AF-A0A349R142-F1
#
_cell.length_a   1.000
_cell.length_b   1.000
_cell.length_c   1.000
_cell.angle_alpha   90.00
_cell.angle_beta   90.00
_cell.angle_gamma   90.00
#
_symmetry.space_group_name_H-M   'P 1'
#
loop_
_entity.id
_entity.type
_entity.pdbx_description
1 polymer ?
#
loop_
_entity_poly.entity_id
_entity_poly.type
_entity_poly.pdbx_seq_one_letter_code
_entity_poly.pdbx_strand_id
1 'polypeptide(L)'
;MTKAKELSPKIIALYKKAISLAPNNPRAVLGLAEFQINAKKYFNQDTNKECEDVKKALSLFGEEKITTPFAPSWGKDRAEQLVKECK
;
A
#
# COMPACT_ATOMS: atom_id res chain seq x y z
N MET A 1 -11.50 -21.24 -3.27
CA MET A 1 -10.35 -20.60 -2.58
C MET A 1 -8.97 -20.94 -3.17
N THR A 2 -8.84 -21.36 -4.44
CA THR A 2 -7.53 -21.71 -5.03
C THR A 2 -6.74 -20.51 -5.56
N LYS A 3 -7.43 -19.50 -6.12
CA LYS A 3 -6.79 -18.32 -6.72
C LYS A 3 -6.10 -17.41 -5.72
N ALA A 4 -6.69 -17.18 -4.54
CA ALA A 4 -6.06 -16.37 -3.49
C ALA A 4 -4.72 -16.97 -3.03
N LYS A 5 -4.68 -18.29 -2.81
CA LYS A 5 -3.45 -19.00 -2.42
C LYS A 5 -2.35 -18.91 -3.49
N GLU A 6 -2.72 -18.97 -4.77
CA GLU A 6 -1.76 -18.91 -5.88
C GLU A 6 -1.25 -17.49 -6.17
N LEU A 7 -2.14 -16.49 -6.09
CA LEU A 7 -1.84 -15.13 -6.53
C LEU A 7 -1.31 -14.22 -5.42
N SER A 8 -1.68 -14.43 -4.15
CA SER A 8 -1.24 -13.55 -3.06
C SER A 8 0.29 -13.44 -2.93
N PRO A 9 1.07 -14.55 -3.02
CA PRO A 9 2.52 -14.45 -3.01
C PRO A 9 3.08 -13.66 -4.19
N LYS A 10 2.48 -13.82 -5.39
CA LYS A 10 2.89 -13.09 -6.60
C LYS A 10 2.61 -11.59 -6.46
N ILE A 11 1.44 -11.22 -5.94
CA ILE A 11 1.05 -9.82 -5.70
C ILE A 11 2.02 -9.17 -4.70
N ILE A 12 2.29 -9.82 -3.56
CA ILE A 12 3.24 -9.31 -2.56
C ILE A 12 4.64 -9.15 -3.16
N ALA A 13 5.10 -10.11 -3.97
CA ALA A 13 6.40 -10.04 -4.63
C ALA A 13 6.49 -8.87 -5.61
N LEU A 14 5.43 -8.59 -6.36
CA LEU A 14 5.38 -7.44 -7.28
C LEU A 14 5.44 -6.11 -6.54
N TYR A 15 4.70 -5.96 -5.44
CA TYR A 15 4.79 -4.75 -4.61
C TYR A 15 6.18 -4.59 -3.99
N LYS A 16 6.76 -5.67 -3.45
CA LYS A 16 8.14 -5.63 -2.91
C LYS A 16 9.13 -5.21 -3.99
N LYS A 17 9.02 -5.76 -5.20
CA LYS A 17 9.85 -5.35 -6.34
C LYS A 17 9.65 -3.86 -6.67
N ALA A 18 8.41 -3.37 -6.70
CA ALA A 18 8.13 -1.96 -6.93
C ALA A 18 8.77 -1.06 -5.86
N ILE A 19 8.69 -1.44 -4.59
CA ILE A 19 9.33 -0.73 -3.47
C ILE A 19 10.85 -0.80 -3.57
N SER A 20 11.44 -1.94 -4.00
CA SER A 20 12.89 -2.03 -4.22
C SER A 20 13.38 -1.13 -5.35
N LEU A 21 12.57 -0.94 -6.40
CA LEU A 21 12.91 -0.05 -7.52
C LEU A 21 12.68 1.43 -7.16
N ALA A 22 11.63 1.74 -6.41
CA ALA A 22 11.28 3.09 -6.00
C ALA A 22 10.81 3.09 -4.53
N PRO A 23 11.75 3.17 -3.56
CA PRO A 23 11.45 3.05 -2.12
C PRO A 23 10.50 4.13 -1.60
N ASN A 24 10.51 5.30 -2.25
CA ASN A 24 9.69 6.46 -1.89
C ASN A 24 8.42 6.56 -2.73
N ASN A 25 8.08 5.55 -3.55
CA ASN A 25 6.84 5.58 -4.32
C ASN A 25 5.64 5.37 -3.38
N PRO A 26 4.80 6.39 -3.16
CA PRO A 26 3.72 6.31 -2.17
C PRO A 26 2.68 5.23 -2.54
N ARG A 27 2.43 5.03 -3.84
CA ARG A 27 1.44 4.05 -4.34
C ARG A 27 1.89 2.62 -4.14
N ALA A 28 3.19 2.35 -4.28
CA ALA A 28 3.74 1.02 -4.06
C ALA A 28 3.69 0.63 -2.58
N VAL A 29 4.05 1.56 -1.69
CA VAL A 29 3.96 1.36 -0.23
C VAL A 29 2.51 1.20 0.20
N LEU A 30 1.62 2.09 -0.24
CA LEU A 30 0.18 2.01 0.07
C LEU A 30 -0.42 0.68 -0.38
N GLY A 31 -0.15 0.27 -1.62
CA GLY A 31 -0.74 -0.94 -2.19
C GLY A 31 -0.32 -2.21 -1.47
N LEU A 32 0.94 -2.30 -1.01
CA LEU A 32 1.38 -3.41 -0.19
C LEU A 32 0.67 -3.42 1.17
N ALA A 33 0.63 -2.27 1.84
CA ALA A 33 0.03 -2.13 3.16
C ALA A 33 -1.47 -2.48 3.13
N GLU A 34 -2.21 -1.92 2.17
CA GLU A 34 -3.64 -2.22 1.99
C GLU A 34 -3.90 -3.70 1.68
N PHE A 35 -3.10 -4.31 0.81
CA PHE A 35 -3.23 -5.73 0.50
C PHE A 35 -3.02 -6.59 1.76
N GLN A 36 -2.01 -6.26 2.56
CA GLN A 36 -1.72 -6.97 3.81
C GLN A 36 -2.78 -6.73 4.89
N ILE A 37 -3.32 -5.51 5.02
CA ILE A 37 -4.45 -5.22 5.91
C ILE A 37 -5.63 -6.13 5.57
N ASN A 38 -6.02 -6.20 4.29
CA ASN A 38 -7.15 -7.02 3.87
C ASN A 38 -6.89 -8.52 4.09
N ALA A 39 -5.69 -9.00 3.79
CA ALA A 39 -5.30 -10.38 4.06
C ALA A 39 -5.37 -10.71 5.56
N LYS A 40 -4.82 -9.83 6.41
CA LYS A 40 -4.83 -10.02 7.86
C LYS A 40 -6.23 -9.94 8.46
N LYS A 41 -7.06 -8.98 8.03
CA LYS A 41 -8.48 -8.91 8.41
C LYS A 41 -9.20 -10.21 8.07
N TYR A 42 -8.95 -10.79 6.90
CA TYR A 42 -9.54 -12.08 6.50
C TYR A 42 -9.12 -13.24 7.43
N PHE A 43 -7.88 -13.22 7.94
CA PHE A 43 -7.37 -14.22 8.88
C PHE A 43 -7.52 -13.82 10.36
N ASN A 44 -8.26 -12.75 10.68
CA ASN A 44 -8.41 -12.20 12.03
C ASN A 44 -7.05 -11.93 12.74
N GLN A 45 -6.08 -11.40 11.99
CA GLN A 45 -4.74 -11.03 12.48
C GLN A 45 -4.59 -9.53 12.70
N ASP A 46 -3.59 -9.16 13.51
CA ASP A 46 -3.28 -7.77 13.87
C ASP A 46 -2.69 -6.95 12.72
N THR A 47 -3.29 -5.80 12.42
CA THR A 47 -2.92 -4.92 11.29
C THR A 47 -2.11 -3.68 11.69
N ASN A 48 -1.66 -3.57 12.95
CA ASN A 48 -1.01 -2.35 13.44
C ASN A 48 0.23 -1.98 12.63
N LYS A 49 1.02 -2.97 12.22
CA LYS A 49 2.23 -2.74 11.41
C LYS A 49 1.91 -2.12 10.05
N GLU A 50 0.90 -2.66 9.38
CA GLU A 50 0.47 -2.16 8.08
C GLU A 50 -0.18 -0.79 8.20
N CYS A 51 -0.85 -0.50 9.31
CA CYS A 51 -1.39 0.83 9.58
C CYS A 51 -0.27 1.90 9.70
N GLU A 52 0.88 1.56 10.26
CA GLU A 52 2.07 2.43 10.23
C GLU A 52 2.61 2.59 8.79
N ASP A 53 2.59 1.52 7.99
CA ASP A 53 2.97 1.61 6.57
C ASP A 53 2.01 2.49 5.75
N VAL A 54 0.70 2.48 6.05
CA VAL A 54 -0.28 3.38 5.44
C VAL A 54 0.01 4.84 5.82
N LYS A 55 0.31 5.13 7.10
CA LYS A 55 0.69 6.49 7.54
C LYS A 55 1.96 6.96 6.83
N LYS A 56 2.95 6.07 6.70
CA LYS A 56 4.17 6.36 5.92
C LYS A 56 3.86 6.65 4.46
N ALA A 57 2.98 5.87 3.82
CA ALA A 57 2.56 6.12 2.45
C ALA A 57 1.85 7.48 2.31
N LEU A 58 1.01 7.86 3.27
CA LEU A 58 0.34 9.17 3.29
C LEU A 58 1.34 10.33 3.36
N SER A 59 2.39 10.21 4.18
CA SER A 59 3.47 11.20 4.21
C SER A 59 4.20 11.30 2.86
N LEU A 60 4.49 10.15 2.23
CA LEU A 60 5.12 10.11 0.90
C LEU A 60 4.25 10.76 -0.18
N PHE A 61 2.91 10.68 -0.10
CA PHE A 61 2.01 11.42 -1.01
C PHE A 61 2.11 12.94 -0.81
N GLY A 62 2.43 13.42 0.39
CA GLY A 62 2.68 14.84 0.65
C GLY A 62 4.01 15.33 0.08
N GLU A 63 5.00 14.44 0.01
CA GLU A 63 6.34 14.73 -0.52
C GLU A 63 6.47 14.47 -2.04
N GLU A 64 5.50 13.79 -2.64
CA GLU A 64 5.49 13.44 -4.07
C GLU A 64 5.47 14.72 -4.93
N LYS A 65 6.60 14.99 -5.60
CA LYS A 65 6.71 16.08 -6.57
C LYS A 65 6.43 15.53 -7.97
N ILE A 66 5.35 15.98 -8.58
CA ILE A 66 5.04 15.67 -9.97
C ILE A 66 5.96 16.50 -10.87
N THR A 67 7.00 15.86 -11.41
CA THR A 67 7.96 16.51 -12.32
C THR A 67 7.69 16.23 -13.79
N THR A 68 6.88 15.22 -14.09
CA THR A 68 6.55 14.81 -15.46
C THR A 68 5.11 15.18 -15.84
N PRO A 69 4.88 15.66 -17.08
CA PRO A 69 3.52 15.83 -17.59
C PRO A 69 2.76 14.50 -17.52
N PHE A 70 1.50 14.55 -17.06
CA PHE A 70 0.60 13.39 -16.91
C PHE A 70 1.06 12.32 -15.89
N ALA A 71 1.91 12.69 -14.92
CA ALA A 71 2.19 11.78 -13.80
C ALA A 71 0.88 11.45 -13.04
N PRO A 72 0.76 10.23 -12.49
CA PRO A 72 -0.40 9.85 -11.71
C PRO A 72 -0.52 10.75 -10.46
N SER A 73 -1.73 11.25 -10.22
CA SER A 73 -2.10 12.12 -9.09
C SER A 73 -3.11 11.45 -8.13
N TRP A 74 -3.47 10.20 -8.40
CA TRP A 74 -4.46 9.44 -7.63
C TRP A 74 -3.82 8.73 -6.41
N GLY A 75 -4.66 8.30 -5.46
CA GLY A 75 -4.30 7.37 -4.38
C GLY A 75 -4.13 8.01 -3.00
N LYS A 76 -3.95 9.34 -2.94
CA LYS A 76 -3.84 10.06 -1.67
C LYS A 76 -5.12 9.96 -0.84
N ASP A 77 -6.26 10.12 -1.48
CA ASP A 77 -7.60 9.96 -0.90
C ASP A 77 -7.79 8.58 -0.29
N ARG A 78 -7.31 7.52 -0.96
CA ARG A 78 -7.36 6.16 -0.42
C ARG A 78 -6.48 5.99 0.82
N ALA A 79 -5.28 6.56 0.81
CA ALA A 79 -4.41 6.56 1.99
C ALA A 79 -5.08 7.25 3.19
N GLU A 80 -5.69 8.41 2.98
CA GLU A 80 -6.42 9.13 4.04
C GLU A 80 -7.60 8.33 4.61
N GLN A 81 -8.33 7.59 3.76
CA GLN A 81 -9.39 6.69 4.21
C GLN A 81 -8.84 5.54 5.06
N LEU A 82 -7.79 4.87 4.61
CA LEU A 82 -7.20 3.74 5.33
C LEU A 82 -6.61 4.16 6.68
N VAL A 83 -6.00 5.35 6.79
CA VAL A 83 -5.56 5.88 8.09
C VAL A 83 -6.74 6.06 9.05
N LYS A 84 -7.91 6.47 8.57
CA LYS A 84 -9.12 6.61 9.41
C LYS A 84 -9.70 5.26 9.84
N GLU A 85 -9.49 4.21 9.05
CA GLU A 85 -9.89 2.84 9.37
C GLU A 85 -8.92 2.16 10.34
N CYS A 86 -7.67 2.61 10.39
CA CYS A 86 -6.66 2.23 11.37
C CYS A 86 -6.91 2.95 12.71
N LYS A 87 -7.89 2.46 13.48
CA LYS A 87 -8.19 2.90 14.85
C LYS A 87 -7.84 1.81 15.86
#